data_AF-A0A3P1WL58-F1
#
_entry.id   AF-A0A3P1WL58-F1
#
_cell.length_a   1.000
_cell.length_b   1.000
_cell.length_c   1.000
_cell.angle_alpha   90.00
_cell.angle_beta   90.00
_cell.angle_gamma   90.00
#
_symmetry.space_group_name_H-M   'P 1'
#
loop_
_entity.id
_entity.type
_entity.pdbx_description
1 polymer ?
#
loop_
_entity_poly.entity_id
_entity_poly.type
_entity_poly.pdbx_seq_one_letter_code
_entity_poly.pdbx_strand_id
1 'polypeptide(L)'
;MPVDLVAQRQHALADVGLSHAAHPSTSPAQRKMCLPAGGIPGRMCVMPGLFWVPLDILPPVKERHLQAAITRWFDASEDTDDGRRVGHWAGTKPYTVSPLGEHLGEFGVWISALTRDAADLLVERCWQEPVVRLGGEEAAVGTPSLETAASWAELARQPPVREWRVEFQSPTTFRTQGAPNLLPQATTLLRAPRVAWEEYSDVPLDYAPAKVAAAVRVTELNLRTVSLPGTHSRVPALVGTVGYACDCPDVARQVAPLLALAPFSGVGSNKSAGMGAVRIQFSARRTRSGRGH
;
A
#
# COMPACT_ATOMS: atom_id res chain seq x y z
N MET A 1 -37.48 -4.60 -12.40
CA MET A 1 -38.34 -5.75 -12.11
C MET A 1 -39.65 -5.56 -12.87
N PRO A 2 -40.17 -6.55 -13.60
CA PRO A 2 -39.85 -7.97 -13.43
C PRO A 2 -39.59 -8.77 -14.73
N VAL A 3 -39.01 -9.96 -14.52
CA VAL A 3 -39.00 -11.24 -15.28
C VAL A 3 -38.36 -11.26 -16.69
N ASP A 4 -37.14 -11.76 -16.86
CA ASP A 4 -36.73 -13.19 -17.00
C ASP A 4 -37.44 -13.97 -18.10
N LEU A 5 -36.67 -14.30 -19.15
CA LEU A 5 -36.97 -15.41 -20.05
C LEU A 5 -35.65 -16.14 -20.37
N VAL A 6 -35.33 -17.07 -19.48
CA VAL A 6 -34.39 -18.17 -19.68
C VAL A 6 -35.06 -19.19 -20.60
N ALA A 7 -34.38 -19.63 -21.67
CA ALA A 7 -34.08 -21.04 -21.93
C ALA A 7 -33.85 -21.34 -23.43
N GLN A 8 -32.97 -22.31 -23.66
CA GLN A 8 -32.87 -23.21 -24.82
C GLN A 8 -32.13 -22.69 -26.08
N ARG A 9 -30.87 -23.12 -26.18
CA ARG A 9 -30.43 -23.99 -27.29
C ARG A 9 -29.17 -24.76 -26.91
N GLN A 10 -29.35 -26.04 -26.61
CA GLN A 10 -28.29 -27.06 -26.58
C GLN A 10 -28.56 -28.08 -27.71
N HIS A 11 -27.45 -28.65 -28.20
CA HIS A 11 -27.28 -29.89 -28.97
C HIS A 11 -27.51 -29.92 -30.49
N ALA A 12 -26.39 -30.05 -31.22
CA ALA A 12 -26.01 -31.25 -31.99
C ALA A 12 -24.50 -31.15 -32.33
N LEU A 13 -23.64 -31.95 -31.66
CA LEU A 13 -23.01 -33.21 -32.12
C LEU A 13 -21.87 -32.98 -33.14
N ALA A 14 -20.61 -33.17 -32.73
CA ALA A 14 -19.82 -34.42 -32.85
C ALA A 14 -19.39 -34.67 -34.32
N ASP A 15 -18.20 -35.12 -34.71
CA ASP A 15 -17.06 -35.77 -34.07
C ASP A 15 -15.98 -35.82 -35.18
N VAL A 16 -14.71 -35.45 -34.96
CA VAL A 16 -13.55 -36.02 -35.69
C VAL A 16 -12.27 -35.66 -34.93
N GLY A 17 -11.54 -36.68 -34.47
CA GLY A 17 -10.09 -36.75 -34.76
C GLY A 17 -9.11 -36.50 -33.62
N LEU A 18 -8.81 -37.58 -32.90
CA LEU A 18 -7.63 -37.76 -32.06
C LEU A 18 -6.31 -37.39 -32.78
N SER A 19 -5.41 -36.69 -32.08
CA SER A 19 -3.97 -36.89 -32.25
C SER A 19 -3.23 -36.69 -30.93
N HIS A 20 -2.53 -37.74 -30.53
CA HIS A 20 -1.58 -37.81 -29.43
C HIS A 20 -0.45 -36.79 -29.61
N ALA A 21 -0.19 -35.98 -28.59
CA ALA A 21 1.14 -35.38 -28.40
C ALA A 21 1.46 -35.27 -26.91
N ALA A 22 2.51 -36.02 -26.57
CA ALA A 22 3.22 -36.14 -25.30
C ALA A 22 3.23 -34.89 -24.39
N HIS A 23 3.00 -35.14 -23.10
CA HIS A 23 3.48 -34.33 -22.00
C HIS A 23 5.01 -34.18 -22.06
N PRO A 24 5.56 -32.96 -21.99
CA PRO A 24 6.90 -32.77 -21.48
C PRO A 24 6.81 -32.48 -19.98
N SER A 25 7.08 -33.52 -19.19
CA SER A 25 7.56 -33.38 -17.82
C SER A 25 8.78 -32.46 -17.81
N THR A 26 8.63 -31.23 -17.34
CA THR A 26 9.76 -30.33 -17.11
C THR A 26 10.07 -30.32 -15.62
N SER A 27 11.05 -31.14 -15.27
CA SER A 27 11.82 -31.09 -14.03
C SER A 27 12.26 -29.65 -13.73
N PRO A 28 12.23 -29.18 -12.47
CA PRO A 28 12.78 -27.88 -12.11
C PRO A 28 14.30 -27.95 -12.22
N ALA A 29 14.79 -27.63 -13.42
CA ALA A 29 16.20 -27.39 -13.65
C ALA A 29 16.61 -26.24 -12.74
N GLN A 30 17.43 -26.56 -11.74
CA GLN A 30 18.16 -25.63 -10.90
C GLN A 30 18.95 -24.67 -11.80
N ARG A 31 18.35 -23.53 -12.14
CA ARG A 31 19.12 -22.37 -12.57
C ARG A 31 19.81 -21.83 -11.33
N LYS A 32 21.07 -22.23 -11.16
CA LYS A 32 22.06 -21.47 -10.39
C LYS A 32 22.16 -20.08 -11.02
N MET A 33 21.24 -19.20 -10.66
CA MET A 33 21.31 -17.80 -11.01
C MET A 33 22.13 -17.15 -9.90
N CYS A 34 23.40 -16.87 -10.23
CA CYS A 34 24.26 -16.09 -9.36
C CYS A 34 23.54 -14.79 -9.00
N LEU A 35 23.61 -14.40 -7.72
CA LEU A 35 23.36 -13.03 -7.30
C LEU A 35 24.03 -12.07 -8.30
N PRO A 36 23.35 -11.05 -8.85
CA PRO A 36 24.08 -9.93 -9.42
C PRO A 36 24.91 -9.34 -8.28
N ALA A 37 26.23 -9.55 -8.36
CA ALA A 37 27.19 -8.83 -7.55
C ALA A 37 27.12 -7.36 -7.98
N GLY A 38 26.26 -6.59 -7.32
CA GLY A 38 25.97 -5.22 -7.70
C GLY A 38 24.58 -4.86 -7.23
N GLY A 39 24.52 -4.03 -6.19
CA GLY A 39 23.28 -3.54 -5.62
C GLY A 39 22.32 -3.01 -6.68
N ILE A 40 21.05 -3.08 -6.31
CA ILE A 40 19.96 -2.19 -6.70
C ILE A 40 20.29 -1.27 -7.91
N PRO A 41 19.90 -1.58 -9.18
CA PRO A 41 20.08 -0.69 -10.33
C PRO A 41 19.65 0.75 -10.04
N GLY A 42 20.47 1.73 -10.43
CA GLY A 42 20.50 3.11 -9.92
C GLY A 42 19.20 3.96 -9.92
N ARG A 43 18.08 3.47 -10.47
CA ARG A 43 16.74 4.06 -10.25
C ARG A 43 16.13 3.73 -8.89
N MET A 44 16.59 2.65 -8.26
CA MET A 44 16.12 2.23 -6.95
C MET A 44 16.94 2.89 -5.80
N CYS A 45 17.75 3.92 -6.11
CA CYS A 45 18.39 4.77 -5.11
C CYS A 45 17.48 5.85 -4.49
N VAL A 46 16.26 5.99 -5.03
CA VAL A 46 15.32 7.05 -4.66
C VAL A 46 14.31 6.50 -3.66
N MET A 47 14.17 7.17 -2.51
CA MET A 47 13.26 6.78 -1.43
C MET A 47 12.33 7.94 -1.04
N PRO A 48 11.06 7.64 -0.69
CA PRO A 48 10.43 6.32 -0.61
C PRO A 48 10.16 5.62 -1.96
N GLY A 49 10.01 4.29 -1.92
CA GLY A 49 9.67 3.43 -3.06
C GLY A 49 8.48 2.51 -2.75
N LEU A 50 7.71 2.16 -3.78
CA LEU A 50 6.61 1.20 -3.75
C LEU A 50 6.91 0.04 -4.69
N PHE A 51 6.97 -1.16 -4.14
CA PHE A 51 7.32 -2.38 -4.84
C PHE A 51 6.10 -3.28 -4.98
N TRP A 52 5.99 -3.97 -6.11
CA TRP A 52 5.10 -5.11 -6.29
C TRP A 52 5.90 -6.39 -6.09
N VAL A 53 5.37 -7.31 -5.28
CA VAL A 53 5.95 -8.63 -5.05
C VAL A 53 4.92 -9.68 -5.45
N PRO A 54 5.12 -10.37 -6.60
CA PRO A 54 4.26 -11.46 -7.02
C PRO A 54 4.34 -12.61 -6.01
N LEU A 55 3.20 -13.26 -5.76
CA LEU A 55 3.09 -14.46 -4.96
C LEU A 55 2.28 -15.48 -5.77
N ASP A 56 2.89 -16.64 -6.06
CA ASP A 56 2.19 -17.74 -6.72
C ASP A 56 1.25 -18.41 -5.71
N ILE A 57 0.07 -17.82 -5.56
CA ILE A 57 -0.96 -18.29 -4.65
C ILE A 57 -2.35 -17.94 -5.19
N LEU A 58 -3.33 -18.77 -4.86
CA LEU A 58 -4.73 -18.49 -5.12
C LEU A 58 -5.43 -18.02 -3.84
N PRO A 59 -6.33 -17.01 -3.92
CA PRO A 59 -7.17 -16.64 -2.81
C PRO A 59 -8.18 -17.76 -2.46
N PRO A 60 -8.68 -17.83 -1.22
CA PRO A 60 -8.51 -16.84 -0.14
C PRO A 60 -7.27 -17.10 0.73
N VAL A 61 -6.45 -16.06 0.92
CA VAL A 61 -5.37 -16.05 1.92
C VAL A 61 -5.83 -15.28 3.15
N LYS A 62 -5.60 -15.82 4.35
CA LYS A 62 -5.86 -15.07 5.58
C LYS A 62 -4.85 -13.95 5.70
N GLU A 63 -5.35 -12.72 5.70
CA GLU A 63 -4.57 -11.48 5.79
C GLU A 63 -3.49 -11.49 6.89
N ARG A 64 -3.81 -12.02 8.08
CA ARG A 64 -2.83 -12.17 9.18
C ARG A 64 -1.64 -13.08 8.86
N HIS A 65 -1.82 -14.10 8.03
CA HIS A 65 -0.72 -15.01 7.66
C HIS A 65 0.20 -14.35 6.64
N LEU A 66 -0.39 -13.63 5.67
CA LEU A 66 0.35 -12.79 4.74
C LEU A 66 1.21 -11.77 5.48
N GLN A 67 0.60 -11.03 6.39
CA GLN A 67 1.31 -10.03 7.19
C GLN A 67 2.42 -10.63 8.04
N ALA A 68 2.17 -11.75 8.70
CA ALA A 68 3.17 -12.41 9.53
C ALA A 68 4.38 -12.87 8.70
N ALA A 69 4.13 -13.46 7.52
CA ALA A 69 5.20 -13.91 6.63
C ALA A 69 6.04 -12.73 6.13
N ILE A 70 5.41 -11.67 5.63
CA ILE A 70 6.11 -10.51 5.07
C ILE A 70 6.78 -9.66 6.16
N THR A 71 6.14 -9.48 7.32
CA THR A 71 6.73 -8.72 8.44
C THR A 71 8.00 -9.38 8.97
N ARG A 72 8.06 -10.72 8.96
CA ARG A 72 9.27 -11.47 9.35
C ARG A 72 10.50 -11.09 8.53
N TRP A 73 10.33 -10.73 7.26
CA TRP A 73 11.45 -10.29 6.41
C TRP A 73 12.17 -9.08 6.99
N PHE A 74 11.43 -8.18 7.65
CA PHE A 74 11.94 -6.97 8.25
C PHE A 74 12.41 -7.17 9.69
N ASP A 75 11.70 -8.01 10.46
CA ASP A 75 12.04 -8.29 11.86
C ASP A 75 13.31 -9.19 12.00
N ALA A 76 13.66 -10.00 10.98
CA ALA A 76 14.81 -10.91 11.03
C ALA A 76 16.19 -10.22 10.85
N SER A 77 16.25 -8.89 10.74
CA SER A 77 17.49 -8.11 10.69
C SER A 77 17.99 -7.66 12.08
N GLU A 78 17.25 -8.04 13.14
CA GLU A 78 17.51 -7.58 14.51
C GLU A 78 18.63 -8.32 15.26
N ASP A 79 19.08 -9.45 14.74
CA ASP A 79 20.21 -10.22 15.28
C ASP A 79 21.52 -9.90 14.53
N THR A 80 21.89 -8.62 14.42
CA THR A 80 23.24 -8.24 14.00
C THR A 80 24.13 -8.05 15.23
N ASP A 81 25.24 -8.79 15.24
CA ASP A 81 26.28 -8.88 16.29
C ASP A 81 27.05 -7.55 16.53
N ASP A 82 26.65 -6.45 15.88
CA ASP A 82 27.33 -5.13 15.90
C ASP A 82 26.69 -4.13 16.88
N GLY A 83 25.83 -4.59 17.80
CA GLY A 83 25.32 -3.77 18.91
C GLY A 83 24.43 -2.58 18.51
N ARG A 84 24.18 -2.37 17.22
CA ARG A 84 23.35 -1.27 16.69
C ARG A 84 21.89 -1.71 16.62
N ARG A 85 21.28 -1.79 17.81
CA ARG A 85 19.84 -2.07 17.99
C ARG A 85 19.01 -1.06 17.19
N VAL A 86 18.38 -1.49 16.10
CA VAL A 86 17.22 -0.78 15.53
C VAL A 86 16.04 -1.09 16.45
N GLY A 87 15.89 -0.26 17.49
CA GLY A 87 15.01 -0.54 18.63
C GLY A 87 13.55 -0.76 18.23
N HIS A 88 13.05 -1.96 18.52
CA HIS A 88 11.69 -2.44 18.24
C HIS A 88 10.54 -1.71 19.00
N TRP A 89 10.78 -0.59 19.71
CA TRP A 89 9.81 -0.06 20.69
C TRP A 89 9.47 1.43 20.63
N ALA A 90 9.89 2.19 19.61
CA ALA A 90 9.47 3.61 19.55
C ALA A 90 9.26 4.24 18.16
N GLY A 91 9.61 3.57 17.05
CA GLY A 91 9.55 4.18 15.71
C GLY A 91 8.34 3.78 14.88
N THR A 92 7.94 4.64 13.93
CA THR A 92 7.04 4.24 12.83
C THR A 92 7.80 3.28 11.93
N LYS A 93 7.30 2.06 11.65
CA LYS A 93 8.01 1.09 10.79
C LYS A 93 8.41 1.72 9.42
N PRO A 94 9.62 1.45 8.89
CA PRO A 94 10.12 2.03 7.63
C PRO A 94 9.50 1.38 6.38
N TYR A 95 8.39 0.66 6.53
CA TYR A 95 7.73 -0.04 5.45
C TYR A 95 6.21 -0.16 5.72
N THR A 96 5.45 -0.39 4.66
CA THR A 96 4.05 -0.83 4.75
C THR A 96 3.81 -2.01 3.83
N VAL A 97 2.77 -2.79 4.11
CA VAL A 97 2.39 -3.96 3.33
C VAL A 97 0.91 -3.82 3.01
N SER A 98 0.51 -3.99 1.75
CA SER A 98 -0.88 -4.04 1.35
C SER A 98 -1.51 -5.42 1.65
N PRO A 99 -2.84 -5.53 1.64
CA PRO A 99 -3.50 -6.83 1.50
C PRO A 99 -3.07 -7.51 0.19
N LEU A 100 -3.38 -8.81 0.09
CA LEU A 100 -3.25 -9.53 -1.18
C LEU A 100 -4.09 -8.82 -2.25
N GLY A 101 -3.43 -8.47 -3.36
CA GLY A 101 -4.07 -7.85 -4.52
C GLY A 101 -3.78 -8.65 -5.78
N GLU A 102 -4.39 -8.19 -6.87
CA GLU A 102 -4.16 -8.70 -8.22
C GLU A 102 -3.58 -7.58 -9.08
N HIS A 103 -2.49 -7.88 -9.80
CA HIS A 103 -1.85 -6.97 -10.73
C HIS A 103 -1.44 -7.74 -11.98
N LEU A 104 -1.88 -7.27 -13.16
CA LEU A 104 -1.58 -7.89 -14.45
C LEU A 104 -1.91 -9.41 -14.54
N GLY A 105 -2.93 -9.85 -13.80
CA GLY A 105 -3.36 -11.25 -13.74
C GLY A 105 -2.59 -12.13 -12.75
N GLU A 106 -1.67 -11.55 -11.97
CA GLU A 106 -0.92 -12.23 -10.92
C GLU A 106 -1.38 -11.76 -9.54
N PHE A 107 -1.38 -12.67 -8.56
CA PHE A 107 -1.59 -12.30 -7.17
C PHE A 107 -0.28 -11.88 -6.51
N GLY A 108 -0.36 -10.99 -5.54
CA GLY A 108 0.82 -10.46 -4.87
C GLY A 108 0.51 -9.35 -3.89
N VAL A 109 1.55 -8.68 -3.43
CA VAL A 109 1.45 -7.59 -2.46
C VAL A 109 2.22 -6.37 -2.92
N TRP A 110 1.69 -5.20 -2.59
CA TRP A 110 2.45 -3.97 -2.61
C TRP A 110 3.16 -3.77 -1.28
N ILE A 111 4.46 -3.52 -1.35
CA ILE A 111 5.29 -3.23 -0.19
C ILE A 111 5.95 -1.89 -0.43
N SER A 112 5.73 -0.92 0.45
CA SER A 112 6.48 0.32 0.40
C SER A 112 7.69 0.25 1.32
N ALA A 113 8.78 0.88 0.91
CA ALA A 113 9.96 1.12 1.73
C ALA A 113 10.20 2.62 1.81
N LEU A 114 10.34 3.13 3.03
CA LEU A 114 10.61 4.55 3.31
C LEU A 114 12.10 4.87 3.37
N THR A 115 12.92 3.83 3.53
CA THR A 115 14.38 3.93 3.60
C THR A 115 15.03 2.95 2.63
N ARG A 116 16.29 3.23 2.29
CA ARG A 116 17.09 2.33 1.47
C ARG A 116 17.26 0.97 2.14
N ASP A 117 17.60 0.96 3.42
CA ASP A 117 17.85 -0.28 4.16
C ASP A 117 16.63 -1.20 4.16
N ALA A 118 15.41 -0.65 4.26
CA ALA A 118 14.18 -1.42 4.15
C ALA A 118 13.98 -1.98 2.72
N ALA A 119 14.31 -1.21 1.69
CA ALA A 119 14.22 -1.68 0.31
C ALA A 119 15.26 -2.77 -0.01
N ASP A 120 16.50 -2.60 0.46
CA ASP A 120 17.57 -3.58 0.32
C ASP A 120 17.18 -4.90 1.01
N LEU A 121 16.66 -4.81 2.25
CA LEU A 121 16.20 -5.98 3.00
C LEU A 121 15.03 -6.69 2.31
N LEU A 122 14.07 -5.94 1.75
CA LEU A 122 12.98 -6.53 0.97
C LEU A 122 13.52 -7.35 -0.21
N VAL A 123 14.41 -6.76 -1.01
CA VAL A 123 14.97 -7.42 -2.20
C VAL A 123 15.78 -8.65 -1.80
N GLU A 124 16.61 -8.54 -0.75
CA GLU A 124 17.38 -9.65 -0.22
C GLU A 124 16.48 -10.81 0.22
N ARG A 125 15.39 -10.51 0.95
CA ARG A 125 14.48 -11.52 1.49
C ARG A 125 13.66 -12.22 0.41
N CYS A 126 13.21 -11.50 -0.61
CA CYS A 126 12.58 -12.13 -1.77
C CYS A 126 13.52 -13.14 -2.46
N TRP A 127 14.83 -12.94 -2.40
CA TRP A 127 15.82 -13.85 -2.98
C TRP A 127 16.18 -15.03 -2.07
N GLN A 128 16.33 -14.77 -0.77
CA GLN A 128 16.71 -15.78 0.22
C GLN A 128 15.54 -16.69 0.63
N GLU A 129 14.31 -16.18 0.58
CA GLU A 129 13.08 -16.89 0.91
C GLU A 129 12.18 -17.01 -0.32
N PRO A 130 12.55 -17.85 -1.33
CA PRO A 130 11.80 -17.98 -2.58
C PRO A 130 10.42 -18.65 -2.38
N VAL A 131 10.13 -19.13 -1.17
CA VAL A 131 8.84 -19.67 -0.78
C VAL A 131 8.48 -19.12 0.60
N VAL A 132 7.27 -18.56 0.73
CA VAL A 132 6.72 -18.11 2.00
C VAL A 132 5.53 -18.96 2.43
N ARG A 133 5.47 -19.25 3.73
CA ARG A 133 4.37 -20.00 4.31
C ARG A 133 3.27 -19.07 4.78
N LEU A 134 2.08 -19.22 4.21
CA LEU A 134 0.89 -18.41 4.45
C LEU A 134 -0.15 -19.20 5.26
N GLY A 135 0.29 -19.68 6.42
CA GLY A 135 -0.47 -20.57 7.29
C GLY A 135 -0.30 -22.03 6.90
N GLY A 136 -1.31 -22.60 6.24
CA GLY A 136 -1.25 -23.98 5.71
C GLY A 136 -0.75 -24.05 4.26
N GLU A 137 -0.76 -22.91 3.55
CA GLU A 137 -0.35 -22.79 2.15
C GLU A 137 1.11 -22.35 2.06
N GLU A 138 1.77 -22.71 0.96
CA GLU A 138 3.07 -22.17 0.57
C GLU A 138 2.90 -21.41 -0.75
N ALA A 139 3.56 -20.26 -0.87
CA ALA A 139 3.54 -19.43 -2.07
C ALA A 139 4.96 -19.18 -2.55
N ALA A 140 5.22 -19.42 -3.83
CA ALA A 140 6.47 -19.01 -4.44
C ALA A 140 6.53 -17.47 -4.53
N VAL A 141 7.66 -16.90 -4.14
CA VAL A 141 7.90 -15.45 -4.17
C VAL A 141 8.52 -15.09 -5.51
N GLY A 142 7.87 -14.19 -6.23
CA GLY A 142 8.37 -13.64 -7.49
C GLY A 142 9.48 -12.61 -7.29
N THR A 143 10.04 -12.16 -8.41
CA THR A 143 11.02 -11.05 -8.37
C THR A 143 10.29 -9.74 -8.07
N PRO A 144 10.73 -8.96 -7.05
CA PRO A 144 10.10 -7.68 -6.74
C PRO A 144 10.34 -6.67 -7.87
N SER A 145 9.29 -5.93 -8.28
CA SER A 145 9.38 -4.81 -9.23
C SER A 145 9.14 -3.47 -8.52
N LEU A 146 9.98 -2.47 -8.83
CA LEU A 146 9.72 -1.10 -8.37
C LEU A 146 8.67 -0.45 -9.26
N GLU A 147 7.49 -0.19 -8.71
CA GLU A 147 6.36 0.42 -9.43
C GLU A 147 6.49 1.94 -9.48
N THR A 148 6.84 2.56 -8.36
CA THR A 148 7.03 4.01 -8.26
C THR A 148 7.98 4.36 -7.13
N ALA A 149 8.70 5.47 -7.28
CA ALA A 149 9.55 6.05 -6.26
C ALA A 149 9.55 7.58 -6.40
N ALA A 150 9.80 8.27 -5.30
CA ALA A 150 10.01 9.71 -5.28
C ALA A 150 11.00 10.04 -4.17
N SER A 151 11.95 10.94 -4.42
CA SER A 151 12.86 11.41 -3.37
C SER A 151 12.12 12.30 -2.39
N TRP A 152 12.58 12.36 -1.14
CA TRP A 152 12.10 13.35 -0.16
C TRP A 152 12.10 14.78 -0.70
N ALA A 153 13.12 15.15 -1.50
CA ALA A 153 13.21 16.45 -2.17
C ALA A 153 12.18 16.64 -3.30
N GLU A 154 11.77 15.60 -4.01
CA GLU A 154 10.67 15.65 -4.99
C GLU A 154 9.30 15.74 -4.30
N LEU A 155 9.12 15.02 -3.19
CA LEU A 155 7.92 15.11 -2.36
C LEU A 155 7.80 16.50 -1.72
N ALA A 156 8.90 17.14 -1.32
CA ALA A 156 8.87 18.46 -0.71
C ALA A 156 8.52 19.57 -1.71
N ARG A 157 8.84 19.36 -3.00
CA ARG A 157 8.58 20.31 -4.10
C ARG A 157 7.20 20.16 -4.72
N GLN A 158 6.32 19.35 -4.13
CA GLN A 158 4.97 19.18 -4.65
C GLN A 158 4.23 20.52 -4.69
N PRO A 159 3.58 20.85 -5.81
CA PRO A 159 2.83 22.10 -5.91
C PRO A 159 1.66 22.09 -4.91
N PRO A 160 1.23 23.25 -4.40
CA PRO A 160 0.08 23.31 -3.52
C PRO A 160 -1.16 22.69 -4.14
N VAL A 161 -1.81 21.80 -3.39
CA VAL A 161 -3.00 21.07 -3.81
C VAL A 161 -4.23 21.59 -3.08
N ARG A 162 -5.19 22.07 -3.86
CA ARG A 162 -6.41 22.71 -3.34
C ARG A 162 -7.60 21.77 -3.25
N GLU A 163 -7.61 20.70 -4.04
CA GLU A 163 -8.65 19.70 -4.06
C GLU A 163 -8.01 18.33 -4.28
N TRP A 164 -8.38 17.37 -3.45
CA TRP A 164 -7.89 16.00 -3.57
C TRP A 164 -8.94 15.02 -3.08
N ARG A 165 -8.86 13.80 -3.61
CA ARG A 165 -9.64 12.65 -3.16
C ARG A 165 -8.71 11.58 -2.64
N VAL A 166 -9.09 10.99 -1.52
CA VAL A 166 -8.46 9.82 -0.92
C VAL A 166 -9.34 8.62 -1.19
N GLU A 167 -8.76 7.55 -1.73
CA GLU A 167 -9.38 6.24 -1.86
C GLU A 167 -8.71 5.28 -0.89
N PHE A 168 -9.47 4.73 0.07
CA PHE A 168 -9.00 3.70 0.99
C PHE A 168 -9.00 2.34 0.30
N GLN A 169 -7.84 1.94 -0.20
CA GLN A 169 -7.64 0.66 -0.90
C GLN A 169 -7.66 -0.54 0.06
N SER A 170 -7.42 -0.27 1.35
CA SER A 170 -7.55 -1.25 2.43
C SER A 170 -8.33 -0.64 3.61
N PRO A 171 -8.89 -1.48 4.49
CA PRO A 171 -9.57 -1.03 5.70
C PRO A 171 -8.77 0.01 6.52
N THR A 172 -9.38 1.19 6.62
CA THR A 172 -9.05 2.45 7.28
C THR A 172 -9.32 2.61 8.77
N THR A 173 -8.44 2.36 9.74
CA THR A 173 -8.73 2.74 11.14
C THR A 173 -7.95 3.96 11.62
N PHE A 174 -8.64 4.93 12.19
CA PHE A 174 -8.04 6.06 12.87
C PHE A 174 -8.29 5.99 14.36
N ARG A 175 -7.37 6.53 15.16
CA ARG A 175 -7.49 6.60 16.61
C ARG A 175 -7.23 8.01 17.11
N THR A 176 -8.09 8.49 17.97
CA THR A 176 -7.94 9.76 18.68
C THR A 176 -8.14 9.49 20.16
N GLN A 177 -7.18 9.86 21.01
CA GLN A 177 -7.25 9.65 22.47
C GLN A 177 -7.60 8.21 22.89
N GLY A 178 -7.09 7.21 22.16
CA GLY A 178 -7.33 5.80 22.47
C GLY A 178 -8.69 5.24 22.00
N ALA A 179 -9.55 6.04 21.39
CA ALA A 179 -10.82 5.58 20.80
C ALA A 179 -10.74 5.54 19.26
N PRO A 180 -11.46 4.61 18.59
CA PRO A 180 -11.64 4.66 17.15
C PRO A 180 -12.31 5.97 16.72
N ASN A 181 -11.77 6.59 15.67
CA ASN A 181 -12.34 7.77 15.04
C ASN A 181 -12.74 7.42 13.60
N LEU A 182 -14.03 7.48 13.30
CA LEU A 182 -14.56 7.14 11.98
C LEU A 182 -14.76 8.36 11.07
N LEU A 183 -14.39 9.56 11.55
CA LEU A 183 -14.37 10.76 10.75
C LEU A 183 -12.93 11.02 10.27
N PRO A 184 -12.64 10.84 8.98
CA PRO A 184 -11.30 11.03 8.43
C PRO A 184 -11.00 12.52 8.27
N GLN A 185 -10.80 13.22 9.40
CA GLN A 185 -10.32 14.60 9.40
C GLN A 185 -8.92 14.65 8.78
N ALA A 186 -8.61 15.73 8.07
CA ALA A 186 -7.34 15.88 7.36
C ALA A 186 -6.12 15.75 8.28
N THR A 187 -6.21 16.27 9.52
CA THR A 187 -5.15 16.12 10.52
C THR A 187 -4.91 14.66 10.92
N THR A 188 -5.97 13.89 11.10
CA THR A 188 -5.89 12.46 11.44
C THR A 188 -5.39 11.62 10.28
N LEU A 189 -5.83 11.95 9.05
CA LEU A 189 -5.37 11.35 7.80
C LEU A 189 -3.86 11.55 7.62
N LEU A 190 -3.39 12.79 7.77
CA LEU A 190 -2.01 13.18 7.50
C LEU A 190 -1.06 12.90 8.66
N ARG A 191 -1.55 12.42 9.80
CA ARG A 191 -0.71 12.13 10.97
C ARG A 191 0.36 11.08 10.67
N ALA A 192 -0.01 9.97 10.04
CA ALA A 192 0.95 8.89 9.74
C ALA A 192 2.01 9.33 8.70
N PRO A 193 1.65 9.97 7.57
CA PRO A 193 2.61 10.60 6.68
C PRO A 193 3.52 11.60 7.39
N ARG A 194 2.98 12.47 8.26
CA ARG A 194 3.77 13.45 9.01
C ARG A 194 4.83 12.78 9.89
N VAL A 195 4.44 11.76 10.65
CA VAL A 195 5.38 11.05 11.53
C VAL A 195 6.44 10.31 10.69
N ALA A 196 6.06 9.70 9.57
CA ALA A 196 7.01 9.07 8.65
C ALA A 196 8.00 10.09 8.06
N TRP A 197 7.52 11.29 7.72
CA TRP A 197 8.37 12.38 7.25
C TRP A 197 9.36 12.82 8.33
N GLU A 198 8.88 13.08 9.55
CA GLU A 198 9.71 13.51 10.68
C GLU A 198 10.80 12.49 11.04
N GLU A 199 10.52 11.19 10.84
CA GLU A 199 11.45 10.11 11.16
C GLU A 199 12.50 9.85 10.06
N TYR A 200 12.09 9.89 8.79
CA TYR A 200 12.88 9.34 7.68
C TYR A 200 13.36 10.35 6.64
N SER A 201 12.80 11.56 6.64
CA SER A 201 13.20 12.62 5.71
C SER A 201 14.33 13.46 6.28
N ASP A 202 15.30 13.80 5.45
CA ASP A 202 16.30 14.83 5.73
C ASP A 202 15.81 16.24 5.35
N VAL A 203 14.66 16.35 4.68
CA VAL A 203 14.06 17.61 4.25
C VAL A 203 13.10 18.13 5.32
N PRO A 204 13.23 19.38 5.79
CA PRO A 204 12.33 19.94 6.79
C PRO A 204 10.89 20.04 6.26
N LEU A 205 9.93 19.80 7.15
CA LEU A 205 8.51 19.90 6.87
C LEU A 205 7.89 21.10 7.59
N ASP A 206 7.32 22.04 6.84
CA ASP A 206 6.43 23.05 7.40
C ASP A 206 5.01 22.48 7.50
N TYR A 207 4.59 22.13 8.72
CA TYR A 207 3.26 21.59 8.97
C TYR A 207 2.70 22.06 10.30
N ALA A 208 1.56 22.74 10.26
CA ALA A 208 0.85 23.22 11.45
C ALA A 208 -0.54 22.55 11.56
N PRO A 209 -0.73 21.50 12.39
CA PRO A 209 -1.98 20.76 12.47
C PRO A 209 -3.21 21.64 12.74
N ALA A 210 -3.07 22.68 13.56
CA ALA A 210 -4.15 23.62 13.87
C ALA A 210 -4.59 24.43 12.64
N LYS A 211 -3.65 24.89 11.80
CA LYS A 211 -3.98 25.59 10.55
C LYS A 211 -4.67 24.64 9.57
N VAL A 212 -4.18 23.40 9.47
CA VAL A 212 -4.79 22.37 8.62
C VAL A 212 -6.22 22.08 9.03
N ALA A 213 -6.46 21.88 10.34
CA ALA A 213 -7.80 21.62 10.87
C ALA A 213 -8.80 22.76 10.58
N ALA A 214 -8.33 24.01 10.59
CA ALA A 214 -9.17 25.18 10.34
C ALA A 214 -9.45 25.42 8.85
N ALA A 215 -8.53 25.07 7.95
CA ALA A 215 -8.60 25.44 6.54
C ALA A 215 -9.02 24.31 5.59
N VAL A 216 -8.82 23.04 5.98
CA VAL A 216 -9.18 21.89 5.15
C VAL A 216 -10.58 21.41 5.48
N ARG A 217 -11.45 21.40 4.48
CA ARG A 217 -12.83 20.90 4.59
C ARG A 217 -13.01 19.60 3.83
N VAL A 218 -13.88 18.74 4.36
CA VAL A 218 -14.37 17.56 3.65
C VAL A 218 -15.46 17.99 2.67
N THR A 219 -15.36 17.60 1.40
CA THR A 219 -16.30 17.96 0.34
C THR A 219 -17.16 16.79 -0.13
N GLU A 220 -16.70 15.56 0.07
CA GLU A 220 -17.40 14.35 -0.34
C GLU A 220 -17.09 13.22 0.64
N LEU A 221 -18.11 12.43 1.01
CA LEU A 221 -17.95 11.23 1.83
C LEU A 221 -18.74 10.09 1.17
N ASN A 222 -18.00 9.11 0.64
CA ASN A 222 -18.57 7.84 0.19
C ASN A 222 -17.84 6.72 0.93
N LEU A 223 -18.26 6.48 2.17
CA LEU A 223 -17.61 5.57 3.09
C LEU A 223 -18.58 4.51 3.59
N ARG A 224 -18.06 3.30 3.75
CA ARG A 224 -18.68 2.24 4.54
C ARG A 224 -17.78 1.85 5.69
N THR A 225 -18.39 1.47 6.80
CA THR A 225 -17.65 0.87 7.92
C THR A 225 -17.64 -0.64 7.75
N VAL A 226 -16.45 -1.23 7.87
CA VAL A 226 -16.25 -2.67 7.96
C VAL A 226 -15.73 -3.02 9.36
N SER A 227 -16.02 -4.22 9.82
CA SER A 227 -15.64 -4.68 11.14
C SER A 227 -14.53 -5.71 11.01
N LEU A 228 -13.34 -5.37 11.52
CA LEU A 228 -12.18 -6.25 11.47
C LEU A 228 -12.04 -7.03 12.78
N PRO A 229 -11.59 -8.29 12.74
CA PRO A 229 -11.23 -9.00 13.95
C PRO A 229 -9.99 -8.34 14.59
N GLY A 230 -10.13 -7.87 15.83
CA GLY A 230 -9.00 -7.45 16.66
C GLY A 230 -8.72 -8.48 17.77
N THR A 231 -7.62 -8.29 18.50
CA THR A 231 -7.15 -9.22 19.54
C THR A 231 -8.17 -9.45 20.66
N HIS A 232 -8.89 -8.39 21.07
CA HIS A 232 -9.86 -8.43 22.18
C HIS A 232 -11.26 -7.94 21.80
N SER A 233 -11.42 -7.30 20.64
CA SER A 233 -12.68 -6.76 20.18
C SER A 233 -12.66 -6.54 18.67
N ARG A 234 -13.84 -6.37 18.07
CA ARG A 234 -13.93 -5.95 16.67
C ARG A 234 -13.50 -4.49 16.53
N VAL A 235 -12.63 -4.21 15.57
CA VAL A 235 -12.14 -2.87 15.28
C VAL A 235 -12.91 -2.31 14.08
N PRO A 236 -13.61 -1.17 14.21
CA PRO A 236 -14.25 -0.54 13.07
C PRO A 236 -13.18 0.12 12.17
N ALA A 237 -13.34 -0.07 10.86
CA ALA A 237 -12.46 0.47 9.84
C ALA A 237 -13.29 1.02 8.66
N LEU A 238 -12.74 2.00 7.96
CA LEU A 238 -13.37 2.70 6.85
C LEU A 238 -12.90 2.13 5.52
N VAL A 239 -13.80 1.97 4.56
CA VAL A 239 -13.48 1.67 3.16
C VAL A 239 -14.30 2.61 2.28
N GLY A 240 -13.71 3.08 1.17
CA GLY A 240 -14.37 3.98 0.23
C GLY A 240 -13.53 5.22 -0.06
N THR A 241 -14.18 6.34 -0.37
CA THR A 241 -13.52 7.57 -0.81
C THR A 241 -13.93 8.80 0.00
N VAL A 242 -13.01 9.75 0.13
CA VAL A 242 -13.23 11.06 0.77
C VAL A 242 -12.66 12.16 -0.11
N GLY A 243 -13.46 13.18 -0.39
CA GLY A 243 -13.02 14.41 -1.05
C GLY A 243 -12.68 15.48 -0.02
N TYR A 244 -11.64 16.26 -0.31
CA TYR A 244 -11.21 17.39 0.51
C TYR A 244 -10.97 18.62 -0.37
N ALA A 245 -11.12 19.79 0.23
CA ALA A 245 -10.71 21.06 -0.36
C ALA A 245 -10.01 21.97 0.65
N CYS A 246 -9.05 22.75 0.15
CA CYS A 246 -8.31 23.77 0.88
C CYS A 246 -8.17 25.02 0.01
N ASP A 247 -8.82 26.13 0.42
CA ASP A 247 -8.70 27.41 -0.30
C ASP A 247 -7.53 28.26 0.18
N CYS A 248 -7.01 28.00 1.38
CA CYS A 248 -5.83 28.68 1.91
C CYS A 248 -4.58 28.19 1.18
N PRO A 249 -3.87 29.03 0.40
CA PRO A 249 -2.69 28.60 -0.35
C PRO A 249 -1.54 28.18 0.56
N ASP A 250 -1.42 28.80 1.74
CA ASP A 250 -0.41 28.44 2.72
C ASP A 250 -0.59 26.99 3.21
N VAL A 251 -1.80 26.65 3.66
CA VAL A 251 -2.13 25.30 4.11
C VAL A 251 -2.07 24.29 2.96
N ALA A 252 -2.48 24.67 1.74
CA ALA A 252 -2.38 23.83 0.56
C ALA A 252 -0.92 23.43 0.24
N ARG A 253 0.06 24.31 0.53
CA ARG A 253 1.49 23.99 0.42
C ARG A 253 1.92 23.02 1.52
N GLN A 254 1.49 23.23 2.76
CA GLN A 254 1.87 22.38 3.90
C GLN A 254 1.39 20.92 3.75
N VAL A 255 0.21 20.70 3.15
CA VAL A 255 -0.35 19.34 3.01
C VAL A 255 0.15 18.60 1.78
N ALA A 256 0.64 19.29 0.74
CA ALA A 256 1.02 18.67 -0.53
C ALA A 256 2.09 17.58 -0.39
N PRO A 257 3.20 17.80 0.34
CA PRO A 257 4.22 16.77 0.53
C PRO A 257 3.69 15.52 1.25
N LEU A 258 2.85 15.73 2.27
CA LEU A 258 2.26 14.64 3.05
C LEU A 258 1.22 13.84 2.25
N LEU A 259 0.47 14.50 1.37
CA LEU A 259 -0.44 13.82 0.45
C LEU A 259 0.31 13.01 -0.59
N ALA A 260 1.44 13.51 -1.11
CA ALA A 260 2.29 12.76 -2.02
C ALA A 260 3.01 11.59 -1.34
N LEU A 261 3.32 11.70 -0.03
CA LEU A 261 3.89 10.61 0.76
C LEU A 261 2.86 9.54 1.14
N ALA A 262 1.58 9.89 1.28
CA ALA A 262 0.55 8.99 1.81
C ALA A 262 0.42 7.63 1.11
N PRO A 263 0.58 7.50 -0.23
CA PRO A 263 0.62 6.20 -0.90
C PRO A 263 1.77 5.29 -0.46
N PHE A 264 2.89 5.87 -0.02
CA PHE A 264 4.04 5.11 0.48
C PHE A 264 3.91 4.84 1.97
N SER A 265 3.55 5.84 2.77
CA SER A 265 3.51 5.68 4.24
C SER A 265 2.24 5.00 4.74
N GLY A 266 1.21 4.92 3.91
CA GLY A 266 -0.16 4.66 4.32
C GLY A 266 -0.72 5.73 5.26
N VAL A 267 -1.97 5.57 5.69
CA VAL A 267 -2.65 6.45 6.66
C VAL A 267 -3.28 5.65 7.80
N GLY A 268 -3.60 6.30 8.91
CA GLY A 268 -4.22 5.64 10.05
C GLY A 268 -3.28 4.73 10.84
N SER A 269 -3.85 3.70 11.47
CA SER A 269 -3.16 2.79 12.40
C SER A 269 -2.95 1.40 11.76
N ASN A 270 -2.03 0.62 12.34
CA ASN A 270 -1.78 -0.79 11.97
C ASN A 270 -1.36 -1.00 10.49
N LYS A 271 -0.51 -0.11 9.98
CA LYS A 271 -0.12 -0.08 8.55
C LYS A 271 0.76 -1.25 8.11
N SER A 272 1.56 -1.81 9.02
CA SER A 272 2.28 -3.07 8.80
C SER A 272 1.36 -4.29 8.77
N ALA A 273 0.12 -4.12 9.20
CA ALA A 273 -0.92 -5.12 9.18
C ALA A 273 -1.93 -4.83 8.05
N GLY A 274 -1.47 -4.52 6.82
CA GLY A 274 -2.34 -4.52 5.64
C GLY A 274 -3.35 -3.36 5.59
N MET A 275 -3.36 -2.48 6.58
CA MET A 275 -4.35 -1.41 6.71
C MET A 275 -3.77 -0.06 6.27
N GLY A 276 -4.64 0.88 5.93
CA GLY A 276 -4.20 2.24 5.66
C GLY A 276 -3.58 2.48 4.28
N ALA A 277 -3.53 1.47 3.41
CA ALA A 277 -3.16 1.67 2.01
C ALA A 277 -4.16 2.60 1.34
N VAL A 278 -3.66 3.66 0.70
CA VAL A 278 -4.46 4.69 0.06
C VAL A 278 -3.93 5.05 -1.31
N ARG A 279 -4.86 5.46 -2.18
CA ARG A 279 -4.56 6.18 -3.40
C ARG A 279 -5.02 7.63 -3.26
N ILE A 280 -4.19 8.55 -3.74
CA ILE A 280 -4.50 9.99 -3.77
C ILE A 280 -4.74 10.40 -5.22
N GLN A 281 -5.87 11.07 -5.45
CA GLN A 281 -6.19 11.69 -6.73
C GLN A 281 -6.25 13.19 -6.55
N PHE A 282 -5.38 13.92 -7.25
CA PHE A 282 -5.41 15.38 -7.26
C PHE A 282 -6.36 15.86 -8.35
N SER A 283 -7.26 16.78 -8.00
CA SER A 283 -8.16 17.38 -8.98
C SER A 283 -7.52 18.64 -9.54
N ALA A 284 -7.38 18.71 -10.87
CA ALA A 284 -7.23 20.01 -11.53
C ALA A 284 -8.58 20.73 -11.42
N ARG A 285 -8.59 21.95 -10.88
CA ARG A 285 -9.80 22.77 -10.78
C ARG A 285 -10.46 22.83 -12.17
N ARG A 286 -11.67 22.28 -12.31
CA ARG A 286 -12.58 22.76 -13.35
C ARG A 286 -12.98 24.16 -12.90
N THR A 287 -12.49 25.19 -13.58
CA THR A 287 -13.08 26.53 -13.48
C THR A 287 -14.56 26.38 -13.77
N ARG A 288 -15.42 26.46 -12.74
CA ARG A 288 -16.85 26.68 -12.94
C ARG A 288 -16.93 28.05 -13.60
N SER A 289 -17.08 28.09 -14.93
CA SER A 289 -17.54 29.30 -15.61
C SER A 289 -18.87 29.65 -14.95
N GLY A 290 -18.93 30.81 -14.29
CA GLY A 290 -20.16 31.31 -13.73
C GLY A 290 -21.24 31.32 -14.81
N ARG A 291 -22.29 30.53 -14.65
CA ARG A 291 -23.59 30.91 -15.19
C ARG A 291 -24.22 31.78 -14.12
N GLY A 292 -24.24 33.08 -14.41
CA GLY A 292 -25.08 34.01 -13.69
C GLY A 292 -26.54 33.61 -13.85
N HIS A 293 -27.28 33.78 -12.77
CA HIS A 293 -28.68 34.18 -12.75
C HIS A 293 -28.86 35.10 -11.55
#